data_AF-A0A316PCS7-F1
#
_entry.id   AF-A0A316PCS7-F1
#
_cell.length_a   1.000
_cell.length_b   1.000
_cell.length_c   1.000
_cell.angle_alpha   90.00
_cell.angle_beta   90.00
_cell.angle_gamma   90.00
#
_symmetry.space_group_name_H-M   'P 1'
#
loop_
_entity.id
_entity.type
_entity.pdbx_description
1 polymer ?
#
loop_
_entity_poly.entity_id
_entity_poly.type
_entity_poly.pdbx_seq_one_letter_code
_entity_poly.pdbx_strand_id
1 'polypeptide(L)'
;MIEINVNEYEKMRNENNKFCGRVFSRNDKKVVMYYKTTNEDDLSKSSYQILNELTSKQVLLKGSYDVFRHWMSPEVENVNFNY
;
A
#
# COMPACT_ATOMS: atom_id res chain seq x y z
N MET A 1 8.11 -2.87 -5.42
CA MET A 1 7.36 -3.21 -4.18
C MET A 1 7.11 -4.71 -4.03
N ILE A 2 7.10 -5.19 -2.78
CA ILE A 2 6.88 -6.60 -2.43
C ILE A 2 5.72 -6.68 -1.43
N GLU A 3 4.77 -7.58 -1.68
CA GLU A 3 3.73 -7.90 -0.71
C GLU A 3 4.36 -8.59 0.51
N ILE A 4 3.92 -8.19 1.69
CA ILE A 4 4.32 -8.79 2.96
C ILE A 4 3.08 -9.27 3.71
N ASN A 5 3.28 -10.17 4.67
CA ASN A 5 2.21 -10.57 5.58
C ASN A 5 2.04 -9.53 6.71
N VAL A 6 0.95 -9.67 7.47
CA VAL A 6 0.62 -8.77 8.57
C VAL A 6 1.69 -8.75 9.67
N ASN A 7 2.30 -9.89 10.00
CA ASN A 7 3.32 -9.98 11.06
C ASN A 7 4.58 -9.17 10.69
N GLU A 8 5.02 -9.29 9.44
CA GLU A 8 6.15 -8.51 8.90
C GLU A 8 5.83 -7.02 8.89
N TYR A 9 4.61 -6.65 8.50
CA TYR A 9 4.16 -5.26 8.54
C TYR A 9 4.15 -4.70 9.96
N GLU A 10 3.61 -5.44 10.93
CA GLU A 10 3.57 -5.00 12.32
C GLU A 10 4.97 -4.88 12.92
N LYS A 11 5.87 -5.80 12.59
CA LYS A 11 7.28 -5.72 13.00
C LYS A 11 7.94 -4.46 12.43
N MET A 12 7.83 -4.23 11.13
CA MET A 12 8.36 -3.03 10.47
C MET A 12 7.76 -1.75 11.06
N ARG A 13 6.44 -1.72 11.31
CA ARG A 13 5.75 -0.59 11.94
C ARG A 13 6.27 -0.32 13.35
N ASN A 14 6.45 -1.37 14.17
CA ASN A 14 7.00 -1.26 15.53
C ASN A 14 8.45 -0.78 15.53
N GLU A 15 9.23 -1.16 14.52
CA GLU A 15 10.59 -0.67 14.29
C GLU A 15 10.64 0.74 13.68
N ASN A 16 9.48 1.42 13.55
CA ASN A 16 9.36 2.73 12.90
C ASN A 16 9.91 2.75 11.46
N ASN A 17 9.85 1.61 10.79
CA ASN A 17 10.39 1.45 9.46
C ASN A 17 9.49 2.14 8.44
N LYS A 18 10.05 3.19 7.82
CA LYS A 18 9.35 4.02 6.84
C LYS A 18 9.10 3.31 5.52
N PHE A 19 9.73 2.16 5.25
CA PHE A 19 9.60 1.45 3.97
C PHE A 19 8.40 0.48 3.92
N CYS A 20 7.33 0.73 4.69
CA CYS A 20 6.17 -0.15 4.74
C CYS A 20 4.84 0.61 4.59
N GLY A 21 3.83 -0.09 4.05
CA GLY A 21 2.52 0.47 3.76
C GLY A 21 1.44 -0.60 3.74
N ARG A 22 0.18 -0.16 3.67
CA ARG A 22 -0.96 -1.07 3.52
C ARG A 22 -2.02 -0.48 2.60
N VAL A 23 -2.81 -1.34 1.99
CA VAL A 23 -3.92 -0.97 1.12
C VAL A 23 -5.22 -1.43 1.77
N PHE A 24 -6.12 -0.49 1.99
CA PHE A 24 -7.44 -0.75 2.57
C PHE A 24 -8.51 -0.58 1.49
N SER A 25 -9.31 -1.63 1.27
CA SER A 25 -10.47 -1.55 0.39
C SER A 25 -11.62 -0.89 1.15
N ARG A 26 -12.11 0.24 0.65
CA ARG A 26 -13.32 0.86 1.22
C ARG A 26 -14.58 0.07 0.89
N ASN A 27 -14.60 -0.61 -0.25
CA ASN A 27 -15.74 -1.45 -0.65
C ASN A 27 -15.94 -2.60 0.33
N ASP A 28 -14.87 -3.31 0.66
CA ASP A 28 -14.89 -4.46 1.57
C ASP A 28 -14.71 -4.09 3.04
N LYS A 29 -14.40 -2.80 3.32
CA LYS A 29 -14.03 -2.28 4.64
C LYS A 29 -12.95 -3.11 5.35
N LYS A 30 -11.98 -3.63 4.59
CA LYS A 30 -10.89 -4.46 5.10
C LYS A 30 -9.55 -4.13 4.44
N VAL A 31 -8.45 -4.40 5.15
CA VAL A 31 -7.12 -4.37 4.56
C VAL A 31 -7.02 -5.51 3.57
N VAL A 32 -6.73 -5.17 2.31
CA VAL A 32 -6.57 -6.16 1.24
C VAL A 32 -5.12 -6.54 1.03
N MET A 33 -4.18 -5.68 1.42
CA MET A 33 -2.76 -5.94 1.19
C MET A 33 -1.86 -5.17 2.16
N TYR A 34 -0.73 -5.78 2.53
CA TYR A 34 0.39 -5.13 3.18
C TYR A 34 1.59 -5.21 2.25
N TYR A 35 2.39 -4.16 2.17
CA TYR A 35 3.52 -4.12 1.25
C TYR A 35 4.71 -3.39 1.85
N LYS A 36 5.90 -3.73 1.35
CA LYS A 36 7.13 -3.00 1.60
C LYS A 36 7.71 -2.43 0.32
N THR A 37 8.31 -1.28 0.44
CA THR A 37 9.15 -0.65 -0.59
C THR A 37 10.57 -1.19 -0.43
N THR A 38 11.18 -1.63 -1.52
CA THR A 38 12.53 -2.22 -1.50
C THR A 38 13.61 -1.19 -1.83
N ASN A 39 13.25 -0.12 -2.55
CA ASN A 39 14.16 0.93 -2.98
C ASN A 39 13.63 2.30 -2.53
N GLU A 40 14.51 3.29 -2.40
CA GLU A 40 14.11 4.68 -2.13
C GLU A 40 13.29 5.29 -3.28
N ASP A 41 13.51 4.83 -4.50
CA ASP A 41 12.74 5.26 -5.68
C ASP A 41 11.23 4.93 -5.53
N ASP A 42 10.92 3.81 -4.87
CA ASP A 42 9.54 3.43 -4.56
C ASP A 42 8.86 4.42 -3.59
N LEU A 43 9.62 5.19 -2.81
CA LEU A 43 9.07 6.18 -1.88
C LEU A 43 8.47 7.39 -2.60
N SER A 44 8.95 7.68 -3.81
CA SER A 44 8.44 8.75 -4.66
C SER A 44 7.15 8.38 -5.41
N LYS A 45 6.77 7.09 -5.39
CA LYS A 45 5.60 6.62 -6.12
C LYS A 45 4.31 7.16 -5.53
N SER A 46 3.44 7.58 -6.44
CA SER A 46 2.08 8.01 -6.08
C SER A 46 1.23 6.82 -5.65
N SER A 47 0.19 7.08 -4.85
CA SER A 47 -0.74 6.05 -4.36
C SER A 47 -1.38 5.24 -5.50
N TYR A 48 -1.64 5.87 -6.65
CA TYR A 48 -2.10 5.18 -7.85
C TYR A 48 -1.03 4.24 -8.44
N GLN A 49 0.23 4.66 -8.51
CA GLN A 49 1.32 3.83 -9.02
C GLN A 49 1.58 2.63 -8.11
N ILE A 50 1.52 2.83 -6.80
CA ILE A 50 1.58 1.77 -5.79
C ILE A 50 0.47 0.74 -6.06
N LEU A 51 -0.79 1.19 -6.13
CA LEU A 51 -1.91 0.31 -6.43
C LEU A 51 -1.75 -0.41 -7.77
N ASN A 52 -1.34 0.29 -8.82
CA ASN A 52 -1.18 -0.29 -10.15
C ASN A 52 -0.07 -1.36 -10.20
N GLU A 53 1.05 -1.13 -9.52
CA GLU A 53 2.14 -2.11 -9.43
C GLU A 53 1.74 -3.32 -8.58
N LEU A 54 1.01 -3.09 -7.48
CA LEU A 54 0.48 -4.17 -6.65
C LEU A 54 -0.62 -4.96 -7.40
N THR A 55 -1.45 -4.29 -8.20
CA THR A 55 -2.49 -4.93 -9.04
C THR A 55 -1.89 -5.74 -10.18
N SER A 56 -0.74 -5.32 -10.70
CA SER A 56 -0.01 -6.13 -11.69
C SER A 56 0.47 -7.47 -11.10
N LYS A 57 0.58 -7.57 -9.77
CA LYS A 57 0.98 -8.79 -9.05
C LYS A 57 -0.19 -9.57 -8.46
N GLN A 58 -1.36 -8.94 -8.29
CA GLN A 58 -2.57 -9.54 -7.76
C GLN A 58 -3.82 -8.92 -8.40
N VAL A 59 -4.86 -9.71 -8.61
CA VAL A 59 -6.13 -9.18 -9.14
C VAL A 59 -6.86 -8.38 -8.05
N LEU A 60 -6.52 -7.10 -7.91
CA LEU A 60 -7.35 -6.14 -7.18
C LEU A 60 -8.59 -5.81 -8.02
N LEU A 61 -9.75 -5.82 -7.39
CA LEU A 61 -11.03 -5.51 -8.03
C LEU A 61 -11.16 -4.00 -8.27
N LYS A 62 -12.13 -3.60 -9.10
CA LYS A 62 -12.47 -2.18 -9.24
C LYS A 62 -13.06 -1.66 -7.91
N GLY A 63 -12.62 -0.48 -7.47
CA GLY A 63 -13.12 0.10 -6.22
C GLY A 63 -12.31 1.27 -5.68
N SER A 64 -12.74 1.77 -4.52
CA SER A 64 -12.03 2.83 -3.80
C SER A 64 -11.09 2.22 -2.76
N TYR A 65 -9.83 2.62 -2.81
CA TYR A 65 -8.77 2.12 -1.93
C TYR A 65 -8.11 3.27 -1.18
N ASP A 66 -7.84 3.07 0.10
CA ASP A 66 -6.95 3.94 0.86
C ASP A 66 -5.56 3.31 0.88
N VAL A 67 -4.59 4.04 0.33
CA VAL A 67 -3.18 3.63 0.31
C VAL A 67 -2.47 4.32 1.45
N PHE A 68 -2.00 3.53 2.41
CA PHE A 68 -1.19 3.98 3.53
C PHE A 68 0.28 3.89 3.15
N ARG A 69 1.00 5.02 3.26
CA ARG A 69 2.43 5.18 3.01
C ARG A 69 3.06 5.81 4.25
N HIS A 70 3.69 4.99 5.10
CA HIS A 70 4.28 5.48 6.36
C HIS A 70 5.46 6.44 6.18
N TRP A 71 5.98 6.58 4.96
CA TRP A 71 7.09 7.48 4.63
C TRP A 71 6.65 8.85 4.10
N MET A 72 5.39 9.04 3.71
CA MET A 72 4.95 10.25 3.01
C MET A 72 3.84 10.97 3.78
N SER A 73 3.73 12.30 3.60
CA SER A 73 2.60 13.10 4.07
C SER A 73 1.85 13.68 2.87
N PRO A 74 0.52 13.44 2.73
CA PRO A 74 -0.33 12.70 3.64
C PRO A 74 -0.04 11.19 3.63
N GLU A 75 -0.06 10.59 4.83
CA GLU A 75 0.19 9.17 5.04
C GLU A 75 -0.86 8.30 4.36
N VAL A 76 -2.06 8.84 4.12
CA VAL A 76 -3.17 8.16 3.47
C VAL A 76 -3.66 8.99 2.30
N GLU A 77 -3.73 8.38 1.13
CA GLU A 77 -4.48 8.91 0.01
C GLU A 77 -5.56 7.94 -0.43
N ASN A 78 -6.73 8.50 -0.73
CA ASN A 78 -7.81 7.76 -1.34
C ASN A 78 -7.61 7.73 -2.86
N VAL A 79 -7.67 6.54 -3.43
CA VAL A 79 -7.54 6.30 -4.86
C VAL A 79 -8.78 5.55 -5.33
N ASN A 80 -9.47 6.12 -6.32
CA ASN A 80 -10.51 5.41 -7.05
C ASN A 80 -9.84 4.63 -8.18
N PHE A 81 -9.77 3.31 -8.00
CA PHE A 81 -9.16 2.39 -8.95
C PHE A 81 -10.24 1.89 -9.92
N ASN A 82 -10.45 2.66 -10.98
CA ASN A 82 -11.35 2.36 -12.08
C ASN A 82 -10.49 2.06 -13.32
N TYR A 83 -10.20 0.78 -13.55
CA TYR A 83 -9.49 0.29 -14.75
C TYR A 83 -10.13 0.79 -16.04
#